data_AF-A0A7H4N3I7-F1
#
_entry.id   AF-A0A7H4N3I7-F1
#
_cell.length_a   1.000
_cell.length_b   1.000
_cell.length_c   1.000
_cell.angle_alpha   90.00
_cell.angle_beta   90.00
_cell.angle_gamma   90.00
#
_symmetry.space_group_name_H-M   'P 1'
#
loop_
_entity.id
_entity.type
_entity.pdbx_description
1 polymer ?
#
loop_
_entity_poly.entity_id
_entity_poly.type
_entity_poly.pdbx_seq_one_letter_code
_entity_poly.pdbx_strand_id
1 'polypeptide(L)' 'MSQSKYRQQDVRAPRGTTLNAKSWLTEAPLRMLMNNLDPDVAEKPA' A
#
# COMPACT_ATOMS: atom_id res chain seq x y z
N MET A 1 21.68 -6.04 -2.00
CA MET A 1 20.30 -5.67 -1.63
C MET A 1 20.21 -5.63 -0.11
N SER A 2 19.78 -4.52 0.49
CA SER A 2 19.54 -4.47 1.93
C SER A 2 18.35 -5.36 2.28
N GLN A 3 18.58 -6.44 3.03
CA GLN A 3 17.55 -7.39 3.46
C GLN A 3 16.93 -6.97 4.80
N SER A 4 16.60 -5.69 4.98
CA SER A 4 15.81 -5.26 6.14
C SER A 4 14.34 -5.55 5.88
N LYS A 5 13.71 -6.31 6.78
CA LYS A 5 12.24 -6.46 6.80
C LYS A 5 11.54 -5.20 7.28
N TYR A 6 12.26 -4.34 8.01
CA TYR A 6 11.70 -3.17 8.65
C TYR A 6 12.02 -1.89 7.89
N ARG A 7 11.00 -1.03 7.69
CA ARG A 7 11.12 0.31 7.12
C ARG A 7 10.21 1.27 7.88
N GLN A 8 10.75 2.38 8.37
CA GLN A 8 9.96 3.46 8.99
C GLN A 8 9.28 4.33 7.93
N GLN A 9 8.30 3.76 7.23
CA GLN A 9 7.49 4.49 6.27
C GLN A 9 6.04 4.03 6.38
N ASP A 10 5.13 4.97 6.62
CA ASP A 10 3.70 4.69 6.59
C ASP A 10 3.24 4.46 5.15
N VAL A 11 2.59 3.32 4.92
CA VAL A 11 1.99 2.98 3.63
C VAL A 11 0.50 3.22 3.72
N ARG A 12 -0.09 4.01 2.82
CA ARG A 12 -1.55 4.25 2.78
C ARG A 12 -2.09 4.11 1.37
N ALA A 13 -3.25 3.47 1.23
CA ALA A 13 -3.86 3.27 -0.08
C ALA A 13 -4.35 4.59 -0.71
N PRO A 14 -4.05 4.87 -1.99
CA PRO A 14 -4.58 6.01 -2.73
C PRO A 14 -6.12 6.05 -2.70
N ARG A 15 -6.68 7.25 -2.56
CA ARG A 15 -8.13 7.50 -2.49
C ARG A 15 -8.60 8.29 -3.72
N GLY A 16 -9.91 8.30 -3.96
CA GLY A 16 -10.53 8.96 -5.12
C GLY A 16 -10.40 8.16 -6.41
N THR A 17 -10.80 8.78 -7.53
CA THR A 17 -10.94 8.13 -8.85
C THR A 17 -9.72 8.23 -9.75
N THR A 18 -8.69 8.99 -9.35
CA THR A 18 -7.43 9.10 -10.09
C THR A 18 -6.63 7.80 -9.97
N LEU A 19 -6.17 7.26 -11.10
CA LEU A 19 -5.38 6.03 -11.16
C LEU A 19 -3.88 6.31 -11.03
N ASN A 20 -3.17 5.45 -10.28
CA ASN A 20 -1.70 5.43 -10.25
C ASN A 20 -1.16 4.37 -11.22
N ALA A 21 -1.87 3.26 -11.35
CA ALA A 21 -1.66 2.24 -12.37
C ALA A 21 -2.39 2.59 -13.69
N LYS A 22 -2.22 1.76 -14.72
CA LYS A 22 -2.79 2.02 -16.05
C LYS A 22 -4.26 1.60 -16.22
N SER A 23 -4.81 0.84 -15.27
CA SER A 23 -6.19 0.36 -15.33
C SER A 23 -6.72 0.03 -13.93
N TRP A 24 -8.05 0.00 -13.78
CA TRP A 24 -8.68 -0.40 -12.51
C TRP A 24 -8.33 -1.82 -12.08
N LEU A 25 -8.18 -2.75 -13.02
CA LEU A 25 -7.80 -4.13 -12.72
C LEU A 25 -6.39 -4.25 -12.11
N THR A 26 -5.51 -3.28 -12.38
CA THR A 26 -4.15 -3.23 -11.79
C THR A 26 -4.08 -2.28 -10.59
N GLU A 27 -4.90 -1.23 -10.57
CA GLU A 27 -5.03 -0.31 -9.43
C GLU A 27 -5.67 -0.98 -8.21
N ALA A 28 -6.71 -1.79 -8.41
CA ALA A 28 -7.44 -2.44 -7.33
C ALA A 28 -6.52 -3.30 -6.42
N PRO A 29 -5.74 -4.27 -6.95
CA PRO A 29 -4.84 -5.06 -6.11
C PRO A 29 -3.73 -4.20 -5.49
N LEU A 30 -3.25 -3.16 -6.17
CA LEU A 30 -2.28 -2.21 -5.59
C LEU A 30 -2.86 -1.52 -4.34
N ARG A 31 -4.08 -0.97 -4.46
CA ARG A 31 -4.76 -0.33 -3.33
C ARG A 31 -5.04 -1.31 -2.20
N MET A 32 -5.47 -2.53 -2.51
CA MET A 32 -5.72 -3.55 -1.49
C MET A 32 -4.43 -3.97 -0.77
N LEU A 33 -3.32 -4.11 -1.48
CA LEU A 33 -2.02 -4.38 -0.85
C LEU A 33 -1.61 -3.24 0.08
N MET A 34 -1.69 -1.99 -0.39
CA MET A 34 -1.34 -0.83 0.44
C MET A 34 -2.28 -0.68 1.64
N ASN A 35 -3.56 -1.02 1.49
CA ASN A 35 -4.53 -1.02 2.58
C ASN A 35 -4.19 -2.03 3.67
N ASN A 36 -3.68 -3.21 3.31
CA ASN A 36 -3.23 -4.21 4.28
C ASN A 36 -2.02 -3.75 5.10
N LEU A 37 -1.30 -2.71 4.65
CA LEU A 37 -0.14 -2.14 5.32
C LEU A 37 -0.44 -0.77 5.95
N ASP A 38 -1.70 -0.30 5.88
CA ASP A 38 -2.11 0.97 6.48
C ASP A 38 -1.98 0.88 8.01
N PRO A 39 -1.33 1.85 8.71
CA PRO A 39 -1.18 1.81 10.16
C PRO A 39 -2.50 1.71 10.94
N ASP A 40 -3.60 2.18 10.35
CA ASP A 40 -4.92 2.09 10.97
C ASP A 40 -5.59 0.70 10.77
N VAL A 41 -4.97 -0.18 9.95
CA VAL A 41 -5.48 -1.51 9.58
C VAL A 41 -4.54 -2.62 10.07
N ALA A 42 -3.23 -2.48 9.83
CA ALA A 42 -2.23 -3.51 10.09
C ALA A 42 -1.78 -3.52 11.55
N GLU A 43 -1.60 -4.71 12.14
CA GLU A 43 -1.06 -4.83 13.51
C GLU A 43 0.40 -4.34 13.61
N LYS A 44 1.20 -4.61 12.57
CA LYS A 44 2.63 -4.27 12.49
C LYS A 44 3.00 -3.84 11.05
N PRO A 45 2.75 -2.57 10.69
CA PRO A 45 2.94 -2.08 9.32
C PRO A 45 4.40 -1.83 8.92
N ALA A 46 5.30 -1.65 9.90
CA ALA A 46 6.69 -1.23 9.70
C ALA A 46 7.69 -2.38 9.64
#